data_AF-A0A9X0C3Q2-F1
#
_entry.id   AF-A0A9X0C3Q2-F1
#
_cell.length_a   1.000
_cell.length_b   1.000
_cell.length_c   1.000
_cell.angle_alpha   90.00
_cell.angle_beta   90.00
_cell.angle_gamma   90.00
#
_symmetry.space_group_name_H-M   'P 1'
#
loop_
_entity.id
_entity.type
_entity.pdbx_description
1 polymer ?
#
loop_
_entity_poly.entity_id
_entity_poly.type
_entity_poly.pdbx_seq_one_letter_code
_entity_poly.pdbx_strand_id
1 'polypeptide(L)'
;MLNRLTLLTRHFPRQFSPYRPTSPSFSTPSLAPRSGPFAMTSAALKPIHTAACLIIGDEVLGGKTIDTNSPYLAKFCFSLGIELKRIEVVPDDEEDIIEAVRRMSSRYDFVVTSGGIGPTHDDITYSSIAKAFNLKLELHKPAFERMKRLSKPHPMQLNFDWETPSPGLTAKLRMVELPFDPKVPAESQALFVADDLWVPIAVVNGNVHILPGVPRLFERLLQNLKPYLIPRLTDPEGKGTFRLMVSTPLPESAVAPYLTELAAKVEPRGIKVGSYPRWGKKRNTVTLVGTDKAYMDSLVKEVEENVQGKLVTKEDELDVPSDSDQVFSQ
;
A
#
# COMPACT_ATOMS: atom_id res chain seq x y z
N MET A 1 -92.25 47.07 10.79
CA MET A 1 -92.19 48.39 11.44
C MET A 1 -90.77 48.94 11.28
N LEU A 2 -90.67 50.26 11.07
CA LEU A 2 -89.53 51.04 10.58
C LEU A 2 -88.19 50.78 11.30
N ASN A 3 -87.05 50.82 10.58
CA ASN A 3 -86.28 52.07 10.45
C ASN A 3 -85.08 51.96 9.48
N ARG A 4 -84.93 53.03 8.67
CA ARG A 4 -83.73 53.43 7.91
C ARG A 4 -82.98 54.51 8.70
N LEU A 5 -81.66 54.66 8.49
CA LEU A 5 -80.85 55.91 8.46
C LEU A 5 -79.34 55.49 8.46
N THR A 6 -78.64 55.48 7.32
CA THR A 6 -77.70 56.51 6.77
C THR A 6 -76.58 57.01 7.71
N LEU A 7 -75.31 56.87 7.28
CA LEU A 7 -74.40 57.99 6.92
C LEU A 7 -73.01 57.51 6.44
N LEU A 8 -72.49 58.22 5.43
CA LEU A 8 -71.16 58.13 4.82
C LEU A 8 -70.10 58.84 5.68
N THR A 9 -68.83 58.38 5.66
CA THR A 9 -67.64 59.21 5.32
C THR A 9 -66.34 58.38 5.20
N ARG A 10 -65.43 58.88 4.36
CA ARG A 10 -64.14 58.30 3.90
C ARG A 10 -62.97 58.61 4.86
N HIS A 11 -61.96 57.72 4.95
CA HIS A 11 -60.56 57.96 4.55
C HIS A 11 -59.56 56.85 5.00
N PHE A 12 -58.97 56.16 4.00
CA PHE A 12 -57.56 55.75 3.75
C PHE A 12 -56.61 55.19 4.85
N PRO A 13 -55.54 54.43 4.49
CA PRO A 13 -55.29 53.11 5.06
C PRO A 13 -53.92 52.99 5.78
N ARG A 14 -53.77 51.96 6.62
CA ARG A 14 -52.46 51.33 6.88
C ARG A 14 -52.66 49.85 7.18
N GLN A 15 -51.88 49.04 6.46
CA GLN A 15 -51.92 47.59 6.43
C GLN A 15 -51.58 46.99 7.80
N PHE A 16 -52.39 46.04 8.25
CA PHE A 16 -52.01 45.04 9.23
C PHE A 16 -52.30 43.65 8.67
N SER A 17 -51.26 42.82 8.68
CA SER A 17 -51.27 41.38 8.41
C SER A 17 -52.23 40.65 9.36
N PRO A 18 -52.81 39.52 8.93
CA PRO A 18 -52.82 38.39 9.86
C PRO A 18 -52.46 37.04 9.22
N TYR A 19 -51.54 36.37 9.90
CA TYR A 19 -51.48 34.95 10.22
C TYR A 19 -52.48 33.99 9.55
N ARG A 20 -51.94 32.91 8.98
CA ARG A 20 -52.64 31.62 8.82
C ARG A 20 -51.73 30.45 9.26
N PRO A 21 -52.25 29.40 9.92
CA PRO A 21 -51.45 28.42 10.64
C PRO A 21 -50.85 27.32 9.76
N THR A 22 -49.75 26.78 10.25
CA THR A 22 -48.90 25.74 9.72
C THR A 22 -49.55 24.34 9.74
N SER A 23 -49.35 23.58 8.67
CA SER A 23 -49.44 22.11 8.62
C SER A 23 -48.11 21.58 8.08
N PRO A 24 -47.49 20.52 8.65
CA PRO A 24 -46.15 20.11 8.28
C PRO A 24 -46.17 19.20 7.04
N SER A 25 -45.56 19.65 5.95
CA SER A 25 -45.14 18.78 4.86
C SER A 25 -43.72 18.29 5.14
N PHE A 26 -43.57 17.00 5.45
CA PHE A 26 -42.26 16.35 5.52
C PHE A 26 -41.65 16.27 4.12
N SER A 27 -40.65 17.12 3.86
CA SER A 27 -39.73 16.97 2.73
C SER A 27 -38.50 16.21 3.20
N THR A 28 -38.33 14.99 2.72
CA THR A 28 -37.12 14.18 2.89
C THR A 28 -35.94 14.85 2.16
N PRO A 29 -34.79 15.12 2.82
CA PRO A 29 -33.60 15.51 2.10
C PRO A 29 -32.96 14.24 1.49
N SER A 30 -32.95 14.18 0.16
CA SER A 30 -32.16 13.25 -0.61
C SER A 30 -30.67 13.44 -0.27
N LEU A 31 -30.10 12.50 0.49
CA LEU A 31 -28.65 12.38 0.64
C LEU A 31 -28.08 11.77 -0.65
N ALA A 32 -27.55 12.62 -1.52
CA ALA A 32 -26.62 12.17 -2.53
C ALA A 32 -25.29 11.74 -1.86
N PRO A 33 -24.69 10.60 -2.22
CA PRO A 33 -23.40 10.20 -1.68
C PRO A 33 -22.31 11.12 -2.23
N ARG A 34 -21.68 11.91 -1.36
CA ARG A 34 -20.40 12.57 -1.66
C ARG A 34 -19.29 11.54 -1.57
N SER A 35 -19.06 10.80 -2.64
CA SER A 35 -17.86 10.00 -2.86
C SER A 35 -17.14 10.53 -4.11
N GLY A 36 -16.23 11.47 -3.89
CA GLY A 36 -15.23 11.90 -4.87
C GLY A 36 -13.87 11.94 -4.18
N PRO A 37 -12.76 11.68 -4.90
CA PRO A 37 -11.43 11.70 -4.30
C PRO A 37 -11.15 13.13 -3.81
N PHE A 38 -10.83 13.26 -2.54
CA PHE A 38 -10.43 14.53 -1.95
C PHE A 38 -9.16 15.02 -2.66
N ALA A 39 -9.27 16.17 -3.33
CA ALA A 39 -8.12 16.90 -3.84
C ALA A 39 -7.33 17.42 -2.63
N MET A 40 -6.24 16.73 -2.27
CA MET A 40 -5.27 17.27 -1.33
C MET A 40 -4.71 18.56 -1.92
N THR A 41 -4.75 19.63 -1.13
CA THR A 41 -4.02 20.86 -1.42
C THR A 41 -2.53 20.55 -1.57
N SER A 42 -1.99 20.91 -2.73
CA SER A 42 -0.61 20.72 -3.18
C SER A 42 0.41 21.41 -2.27
N ALA A 43 0.73 20.81 -1.13
CA ALA A 43 2.12 20.80 -0.69
C ALA A 43 2.79 19.74 -1.57
N ALA A 44 3.74 20.13 -2.42
CA ALA A 44 4.38 19.22 -3.38
C ALA A 44 5.03 18.03 -2.66
N LEU A 45 4.32 16.90 -2.59
CA LEU A 45 4.82 15.67 -2.00
C LEU A 45 6.05 15.23 -2.78
N LYS A 46 7.12 14.85 -2.07
CA LYS A 46 8.36 14.40 -2.70
C LYS A 46 8.09 13.20 -3.62
N PRO A 47 8.64 13.21 -4.85
CA PRO A 47 8.56 12.07 -5.75
C PRO A 47 9.14 10.81 -5.11
N ILE A 48 8.58 9.65 -5.46
CA ILE A 48 9.03 8.34 -4.99
C ILE A 48 9.86 7.69 -6.10
N HIS A 49 11.16 7.53 -5.86
CA HIS A 49 12.07 6.80 -6.77
C HIS A 49 12.46 5.45 -6.18
N THR A 50 12.72 5.43 -4.88
CA THR A 50 13.33 4.30 -4.18
C THR A 50 12.44 3.81 -3.05
N ALA A 51 12.51 2.50 -2.80
CA ALA A 51 11.84 1.88 -1.68
C ALA A 51 12.76 1.01 -0.84
N ALA A 52 12.37 0.78 0.41
CA ALA A 52 12.92 -0.25 1.28
C ALA A 52 11.83 -1.00 2.04
N CYS A 53 12.11 -2.26 2.35
CA CYS A 53 11.24 -3.14 3.13
C CYS A 53 11.92 -3.49 4.45
N LEU A 54 11.20 -3.32 5.56
CA LEU A 54 11.60 -3.76 6.89
C LEU A 54 10.61 -4.82 7.38
N ILE A 55 11.02 -6.08 7.37
CA ILE A 55 10.27 -7.18 7.98
C ILE A 55 10.68 -7.26 9.45
N ILE A 56 9.70 -7.28 10.34
CA ILE A 56 9.88 -7.32 11.79
C ILE A 56 9.20 -8.59 12.29
N GLY A 57 9.98 -9.52 12.85
CA GLY A 57 9.45 -10.79 13.30
C GLY A 57 10.53 -11.84 13.56
N ASP A 58 10.65 -12.28 14.82
CA ASP A 58 11.56 -13.35 15.23
C ASP A 58 11.27 -14.68 14.50
N GLU A 59 10.02 -14.94 14.15
CA GLU A 59 9.61 -16.15 13.46
C GLU A 59 10.16 -16.24 12.02
N VAL A 60 10.45 -15.09 11.40
CA VAL A 60 11.08 -15.03 10.08
C VAL A 60 12.57 -15.32 10.22
N LEU A 61 13.25 -14.68 11.17
CA LEU A 61 14.68 -14.91 11.44
C LEU A 61 14.96 -16.34 11.90
N GLY A 62 14.08 -16.91 12.71
CA GLY A 62 14.14 -18.30 13.16
C GLY A 62 13.73 -19.33 12.11
N GLY A 63 13.29 -18.90 10.92
CA GLY A 63 12.89 -19.78 9.81
C GLY A 63 11.57 -20.54 10.04
N LYS A 64 10.81 -20.20 11.08
CA LYS A 64 9.48 -20.78 11.34
C LYS A 64 8.47 -20.33 10.28
N THR A 65 8.58 -19.09 9.82
CA THR A 65 7.72 -18.51 8.79
C THR A 65 8.58 -18.11 7.60
N ILE A 66 8.16 -18.53 6.40
CA ILE A 66 8.77 -18.05 5.16
C ILE A 66 8.21 -16.65 4.87
N ASP A 67 9.10 -15.66 4.77
CA ASP A 67 8.70 -14.32 4.35
C ASP A 67 8.15 -14.34 2.91
N THR A 68 6.88 -13.95 2.79
CA THR A 68 6.17 -13.77 1.51
C THR A 68 5.77 -12.32 1.26
N ASN A 69 5.95 -11.44 2.24
CA ASN A 69 5.57 -10.03 2.15
C ASN A 69 6.62 -9.23 1.38
N SER A 70 7.92 -9.45 1.66
CA SER A 70 8.96 -8.72 0.93
C SER A 70 9.04 -9.07 -0.57
N PRO A 71 8.86 -10.34 -1.01
CA PRO A 71 8.75 -10.64 -2.45
C PRO A 71 7.49 -10.04 -3.09
N TYR A 72 6.38 -9.95 -2.35
CA TYR A 72 5.18 -9.28 -2.82
C TYR A 72 5.41 -7.78 -3.03
N LEU A 73 6.02 -7.11 -2.05
CA LEU A 73 6.39 -5.71 -2.16
C LEU A 73 7.37 -5.48 -3.32
N ALA A 74 8.32 -6.39 -3.56
CA ALA A 74 9.23 -6.30 -4.70
C ALA A 74 8.47 -6.27 -6.04
N LYS A 75 7.48 -7.16 -6.20
CA LYS A 75 6.59 -7.17 -7.38
C LYS A 75 5.75 -5.91 -7.49
N PHE A 76 5.21 -5.45 -6.36
CA PHE A 76 4.44 -4.20 -6.28
C PHE A 76 5.26 -2.99 -6.74
N CYS A 77 6.43 -2.78 -6.14
CA CYS A 77 7.36 -1.70 -6.51
C CYS A 77 7.77 -1.79 -7.98
N PHE A 78 8.12 -2.99 -8.46
CA PHE A 78 8.45 -3.22 -9.87
C PHE A 78 7.33 -2.77 -10.81
N SER A 79 6.08 -3.11 -10.49
CA SER A 79 4.90 -2.73 -11.29
C SER A 79 4.62 -1.23 -11.30
N LEU A 80 5.18 -0.47 -10.34
CA LEU A 80 5.04 0.98 -10.23
C LEU A 80 6.29 1.74 -10.67
N GLY A 81 7.34 1.06 -11.12
CA GLY A 81 8.60 1.71 -11.49
C GLY A 81 9.43 2.19 -10.30
N ILE A 82 9.09 1.76 -9.08
CA ILE A 82 9.82 2.09 -7.85
C ILE A 82 10.98 1.10 -7.69
N GLU A 83 12.20 1.61 -7.50
CA GLU A 83 13.36 0.76 -7.27
C GLU A 83 13.41 0.31 -5.81
N LEU A 84 13.04 -0.95 -5.52
CA LEU A 84 13.25 -1.54 -4.20
C LEU A 84 14.74 -1.79 -3.99
N LYS A 85 15.38 -0.98 -3.14
CA LYS A 85 16.84 -0.98 -2.94
C LYS A 85 17.31 -1.90 -1.82
N ARG A 86 16.43 -2.19 -0.86
CA ARG A 86 16.78 -2.90 0.37
C ARG A 86 15.58 -3.67 0.90
N ILE A 87 15.81 -4.91 1.29
CA ILE A 87 14.94 -5.68 2.16
C ILE A 87 15.81 -6.05 3.37
N GLU A 88 15.28 -5.87 4.57
CA GLU A 88 15.93 -6.25 5.81
C GLU A 88 14.92 -6.94 6.71
N VAL A 89 15.37 -7.96 7.43
CA VAL A 89 14.58 -8.65 8.45
C VAL A 89 15.27 -8.40 9.78
N VAL A 90 14.52 -7.92 10.78
CA VAL A 90 15.00 -7.61 12.13
C VAL A 90 14.17 -8.36 13.17
N PRO A 91 14.72 -8.65 14.36
CA PRO A 91 13.96 -9.27 15.44
C PRO A 91 12.89 -8.31 15.98
N ASP A 92 12.01 -8.83 16.83
CA ASP A 92 11.07 -8.02 17.63
C ASP A 92 11.80 -7.31 18.80
N ASP A 93 12.86 -6.59 18.47
CA ASP A 93 13.69 -5.79 19.39
C ASP A 93 13.55 -4.29 19.10
N GLU A 94 13.40 -3.49 20.16
CA GLU A 94 13.16 -2.05 20.02
C GLU A 94 14.36 -1.31 19.39
N GLU A 95 15.60 -1.64 19.77
CA GLU A 95 16.79 -0.95 19.29
C GLU A 95 17.04 -1.25 17.81
N ASP A 96 16.89 -2.52 17.42
CA ASP A 96 17.04 -2.95 16.02
C ASP A 96 15.99 -2.30 15.11
N ILE A 97 14.72 -2.27 15.53
CA ILE A 97 13.65 -1.61 14.77
C ILE A 97 13.94 -0.10 14.62
N ILE A 98 14.38 0.57 15.70
CA ILE A 98 14.69 2.00 15.69
C ILE A 98 15.86 2.32 14.75
N GLU A 99 16.95 1.55 14.81
CA GLU A 99 18.10 1.73 13.92
C GLU A 99 17.66 1.60 12.47
N ALA A 100 17.03 0.47 12.14
CA ALA A 100 16.69 0.10 10.78
C ALA A 100 15.71 1.11 10.17
N VAL A 101 14.64 1.48 10.89
CA VAL A 101 13.63 2.40 10.35
C VAL A 101 14.19 3.80 10.13
N ARG A 102 15.07 4.31 11.01
CA ARG A 102 15.69 5.63 10.84
C ARG A 102 16.66 5.64 9.66
N ARG A 103 17.51 4.62 9.56
CA ARG A 103 18.44 4.48 8.44
C ARG A 103 17.69 4.34 7.11
N MET A 104 16.65 3.52 7.04
CA MET A 104 15.85 3.36 5.83
C MET A 104 15.08 4.64 5.47
N SER A 105 14.41 5.27 6.44
CA SER A 105 13.61 6.48 6.22
C SER A 105 14.47 7.66 5.74
N SER A 106 15.73 7.75 6.18
CA SER A 106 16.65 8.79 5.70
C SER A 106 17.22 8.54 4.30
N ARG A 107 17.27 7.27 3.85
CA ARG A 107 17.91 6.87 2.58
C ARG A 107 16.94 6.63 1.43
N TYR A 108 15.67 6.36 1.70
CA TYR A 108 14.70 5.92 0.71
C TYR A 108 13.38 6.71 0.79
N ASP A 109 12.70 6.84 -0.35
CA ASP A 109 11.52 7.69 -0.49
C ASP A 109 10.24 7.01 0.02
N PHE A 110 10.21 5.67 0.02
CA PHE A 110 9.08 4.84 0.42
C PHE A 110 9.55 3.65 1.25
N VAL A 111 9.35 3.71 2.57
CA VAL A 111 9.69 2.63 3.49
C VAL A 111 8.41 1.91 3.88
N VAL A 112 8.40 0.58 3.73
CA VAL A 112 7.27 -0.27 4.11
C VAL A 112 7.74 -1.22 5.20
N THR A 113 7.07 -1.21 6.34
CA THR A 113 7.30 -2.22 7.38
C THR A 113 6.22 -3.30 7.33
N SER A 114 6.54 -4.48 7.85
CA SER A 114 5.61 -5.61 7.96
C SER A 114 5.88 -6.37 9.24
N GLY A 115 4.85 -6.51 10.09
CA GLY A 115 4.93 -7.28 11.32
C GLY A 115 4.79 -6.43 12.58
N GLY A 116 4.71 -7.09 13.74
CA GLY A 116 4.76 -6.47 15.07
C GLY A 116 3.68 -5.42 15.40
N ILE A 117 2.48 -5.50 14.82
CA ILE A 117 1.34 -4.58 15.10
C ILE A 117 0.09 -5.28 15.64
N GLY A 118 0.20 -6.55 16.02
CA GLY A 118 -0.86 -7.30 16.66
C GLY A 118 -1.08 -6.94 18.13
N PRO A 119 -1.87 -7.77 18.84
CA PRO A 119 -2.26 -7.52 20.23
C PRO A 119 -1.25 -8.01 21.28
N THR A 120 -0.19 -8.72 20.89
CA THR A 120 0.69 -9.38 21.86
C THR A 120 1.79 -8.45 22.36
N HIS A 121 2.66 -8.95 23.25
CA HIS A 121 3.64 -8.12 23.97
C HIS A 121 4.89 -7.86 23.14
N ASP A 122 5.22 -8.80 22.26
CA ASP A 122 6.21 -8.77 21.20
C ASP A 122 5.80 -7.89 20.01
N ASP A 123 4.50 -7.58 19.86
CA ASP A 123 4.03 -6.59 18.87
C ASP A 123 4.40 -5.15 19.28
N ILE A 124 5.63 -4.74 18.99
CA ILE A 124 6.22 -3.46 19.42
C ILE A 124 6.48 -2.47 18.28
N THR A 125 6.10 -2.77 17.03
CA THR A 125 6.44 -1.95 15.86
C THR A 125 5.95 -0.51 15.98
N TYR A 126 4.70 -0.29 16.40
CA TYR A 126 4.19 1.07 16.58
C TYR A 126 4.96 1.84 17.66
N SER A 127 5.21 1.25 18.83
CA SER A 127 5.97 1.90 19.91
C SER A 127 7.41 2.20 19.51
N SER A 128 8.09 1.26 18.88
CA SER A 128 9.48 1.41 18.45
C SER A 128 9.61 2.50 17.39
N ILE A 129 8.70 2.53 16.40
CA ILE A 129 8.70 3.58 15.37
C ILE A 129 8.30 4.94 15.96
N ALA A 130 7.34 5.01 16.90
CA ALA A 130 7.04 6.26 17.59
C ALA A 130 8.29 6.80 18.31
N LYS A 131 9.00 5.94 19.04
CA LYS A 131 10.25 6.30 19.74
C LYS A 131 11.34 6.74 18.76
N ALA A 132 11.50 6.05 17.63
CA ALA A 132 12.47 6.38 16.59
C ALA A 132 12.37 7.83 16.09
N PHE A 133 11.14 8.37 16.04
CA PHE A 133 10.84 9.73 15.56
C PHE A 133 10.42 10.70 16.67
N ASN A 134 10.63 10.34 17.94
CA ASN A 134 10.25 11.15 19.11
C ASN A 134 8.76 11.52 19.14
N LEU A 135 7.89 10.59 18.74
CA LEU A 135 6.45 10.73 18.74
C LEU A 135 5.83 10.01 19.94
N LYS A 136 4.59 10.39 20.27
CA LYS A 136 3.78 9.65 21.25
C LYS A 136 2.88 8.66 20.52
N LEU A 137 2.51 7.60 21.22
CA LEU A 137 1.37 6.77 20.83
C LEU A 137 0.10 7.44 21.33
N GLU A 138 -0.88 7.58 20.45
CA GLU A 138 -2.21 8.09 20.78
C GLU A 138 -3.29 7.16 20.25
N LEU A 139 -4.37 7.02 21.02
CA LEU A 139 -5.53 6.25 20.60
C LEU A 139 -6.17 6.88 19.36
N HIS A 140 -6.04 6.20 18.22
CA HIS A 140 -6.62 6.63 16.97
C HIS A 140 -8.10 6.28 16.92
N LYS A 141 -8.94 7.21 17.41
CA LYS A 141 -10.40 7.03 17.55
C LYS A 141 -11.08 6.44 16.30
N PRO A 142 -10.82 6.91 15.06
CA PRO A 142 -11.45 6.32 13.88
C PRO A 142 -11.08 4.85 13.65
N ALA A 143 -9.85 4.44 13.99
CA ALA A 143 -9.42 3.05 13.86
C ALA A 143 -10.06 2.19 14.97
N PHE A 144 -10.16 2.72 16.18
CA PHE A 144 -10.86 2.07 17.29
C PHE A 144 -12.35 1.81 16.97
N GLU A 145 -13.07 2.83 16.48
CA GLU A 145 -14.48 2.67 16.10
C GLU A 145 -14.67 1.68 14.94
N ARG A 146 -13.78 1.71 13.94
CA ARG A 146 -13.78 0.72 12.86
C ARG A 146 -13.51 -0.69 13.39
N MET A 147 -12.57 -0.83 14.33
CA MET A 147 -12.25 -2.12 14.95
C MET A 147 -13.44 -2.66 15.70
N LYS A 148 -14.13 -1.83 16.49
CA LYS A 148 -15.37 -2.20 17.21
C LYS A 148 -16.46 -2.68 16.25
N ARG A 149 -16.61 -2.02 15.10
CA ARG A 149 -17.62 -2.35 14.09
C ARG A 149 -17.29 -3.60 13.25
N LEU A 150 -16.03 -3.78 12.88
CA LEU A 150 -15.61 -4.77 11.87
C LEU A 150 -14.95 -6.01 12.46
N SER A 151 -14.51 -5.97 13.72
CA SER A 151 -13.95 -7.16 14.37
C SER A 151 -15.03 -8.20 14.56
N LYS A 152 -14.80 -9.39 14.02
CA LYS A 152 -15.65 -10.54 14.31
C LYS A 152 -15.37 -11.03 15.73
N PRO A 153 -16.38 -11.25 16.57
CA PRO A 153 -16.17 -11.86 17.88
C PRO A 153 -15.55 -13.24 17.68
N HIS A 154 -14.48 -13.54 18.44
CA HIS A 154 -13.90 -14.86 18.42
C HIS A 154 -14.89 -15.84 19.09
N PRO A 155 -15.11 -17.06 18.56
CA PRO A 155 -16.06 -18.01 19.16
C PRO A 155 -15.81 -18.32 20.63
N MET A 156 -14.55 -18.24 21.07
CA MET A 156 -14.14 -18.41 22.47
C MET A 156 -14.15 -17.11 23.31
N GLN A 157 -14.46 -15.96 22.72
CA GLN A 157 -14.64 -14.67 23.41
C GLN A 157 -16.13 -14.40 23.66
N LEU A 158 -16.79 -15.31 24.38
CA LEU A 158 -18.25 -15.29 24.55
C LEU A 158 -18.78 -14.06 25.32
N ASN A 159 -17.93 -13.34 26.06
CA ASN A 159 -18.31 -12.21 26.91
C ASN A 159 -17.40 -10.98 26.73
N PHE A 160 -16.81 -10.79 25.54
CA PHE A 160 -15.98 -9.61 25.30
C PHE A 160 -16.85 -8.35 25.19
N ASP A 161 -16.53 -7.34 25.99
CA ASP A 161 -17.18 -6.02 25.99
C ASP A 161 -16.16 -4.93 25.66
N TRP A 162 -16.59 -3.96 24.84
CA TRP A 162 -15.79 -2.81 24.43
C TRP A 162 -15.80 -1.68 25.46
N GLU A 163 -16.75 -1.68 26.41
CA GLU A 163 -16.90 -0.63 27.42
C GLU A 163 -16.28 -1.00 28.77
N THR A 164 -16.15 -2.29 29.06
CA THR A 164 -15.59 -2.78 30.33
C THR A 164 -14.08 -3.06 30.22
N PRO A 165 -13.23 -2.46 31.09
CA PRO A 165 -11.81 -2.76 31.15
C PRO A 165 -11.53 -4.26 31.31
N SER A 166 -10.71 -4.80 30.41
CA SER A 166 -10.30 -6.21 30.43
C SER A 166 -8.94 -6.37 29.76
N PRO A 167 -8.18 -7.45 30.05
CA PRO A 167 -6.92 -7.72 29.34
C PRO A 167 -7.10 -7.80 27.81
N GLY A 168 -8.23 -8.34 27.35
CA GLY A 168 -8.56 -8.40 25.92
C GLY A 168 -8.82 -7.02 25.31
N LEU A 169 -9.43 -6.09 26.06
CA LEU A 169 -9.65 -4.72 25.60
C LEU A 169 -8.31 -3.97 25.54
N THR A 170 -7.49 -4.09 26.59
CA THR A 170 -6.14 -3.49 26.61
C THR A 170 -5.30 -3.98 25.42
N ALA A 171 -5.32 -5.28 25.12
CA ALA A 171 -4.59 -5.85 23.99
C ALA A 171 -5.10 -5.32 22.63
N LYS A 172 -6.42 -5.11 22.48
CA LYS A 172 -7.02 -4.52 21.27
C LYS A 172 -6.72 -3.03 21.14
N LEU A 173 -6.72 -2.28 22.24
CA LEU A 173 -6.40 -0.85 22.25
C LEU A 173 -4.99 -0.58 21.75
N ARG A 174 -4.00 -1.41 22.13
CA ARG A 174 -2.62 -1.32 21.63
C ARG A 174 -2.52 -1.35 20.10
N MET A 175 -3.40 -2.09 19.43
CA MET A 175 -3.42 -2.20 17.96
C MET A 175 -3.92 -0.93 17.25
N VAL A 176 -4.51 0.01 17.99
CA VAL A 176 -5.04 1.30 17.49
C VAL A 176 -4.46 2.50 18.24
N GLU A 177 -3.47 2.27 19.10
CA GLU A 177 -2.57 3.30 19.60
C GLU A 177 -1.47 3.50 18.56
N LEU A 178 -1.61 4.55 17.74
CA LEU A 178 -0.72 4.81 16.60
C LEU A 178 0.27 5.92 16.93
N PRO A 179 1.46 5.93 16.31
CA PRO A 179 2.36 7.09 16.39
C PRO A 179 1.66 8.34 15.88
N PHE A 180 1.72 9.44 16.63
CA PHE A 180 1.06 10.68 16.28
C PHE A 180 2.02 11.88 16.36
N ASP A 181 2.11 12.63 15.27
CA ASP A 181 2.79 13.92 15.18
C ASP A 181 1.76 15.05 15.11
N PRO A 182 1.66 15.93 16.12
CA PRO A 182 0.72 17.06 16.10
C PRO A 182 1.04 18.10 15.02
N LYS A 183 2.21 18.04 14.37
CA LYS A 183 2.63 18.96 13.31
C LYS A 183 2.16 18.51 11.92
N VAL A 184 1.68 17.29 11.79
CA VAL A 184 1.24 16.68 10.52
C VAL A 184 -0.28 16.53 10.54
N PRO A 185 -1.00 16.78 9.42
CA PRO A 185 -2.45 16.59 9.38
C PRO A 185 -2.86 15.17 9.78
N ALA A 186 -3.81 15.02 10.70
CA ALA A 186 -4.18 13.73 11.29
C ALA A 186 -4.65 12.72 10.23
N GLU A 187 -5.37 13.19 9.21
CA GLU A 187 -5.87 12.40 8.09
C GLU A 187 -4.77 11.82 7.19
N SER A 188 -3.56 12.38 7.25
CA SER A 188 -2.42 11.92 6.45
C SER A 188 -1.54 10.89 7.19
N GLN A 189 -1.76 10.71 8.50
CA GLN A 189 -0.97 9.82 9.35
C GLN A 189 -1.58 8.42 9.49
N ALA A 190 -2.86 8.24 9.12
CA ALA A 190 -3.53 6.95 9.15
C ALA A 190 -4.43 6.79 7.92
N LEU A 191 -3.97 5.99 6.95
CA LEU A 191 -4.65 5.80 5.68
C LEU A 191 -5.58 4.58 5.75
N PHE A 192 -6.87 4.82 5.62
CA PHE A 192 -7.87 3.76 5.45
C PHE A 192 -8.08 3.47 3.97
N VAL A 193 -7.29 2.54 3.46
CA VAL A 193 -7.31 2.16 2.05
C VAL A 193 -8.37 1.10 1.70
N ALA A 194 -9.06 0.55 2.70
CA ALA A 194 -10.16 -0.38 2.52
C ALA A 194 -11.29 -0.09 3.52
N ASP A 195 -12.54 -0.08 3.05
CA ASP A 195 -13.70 0.26 3.87
C ASP A 195 -14.17 -0.89 4.78
N ASP A 196 -13.89 -2.12 4.37
CA ASP A 196 -14.21 -3.35 5.09
C ASP A 196 -13.09 -3.84 6.02
N LEU A 197 -11.97 -3.10 6.10
CA LEU A 197 -10.90 -3.35 7.04
C LEU A 197 -10.85 -2.25 8.11
N TRP A 198 -10.59 -2.67 9.35
CA TRP A 198 -10.41 -1.73 10.45
C TRP A 198 -8.97 -1.21 10.54
N VAL A 199 -7.99 -2.01 10.11
CA VAL A 199 -6.56 -1.69 10.21
C VAL A 199 -6.19 -0.60 9.20
N PRO A 200 -5.69 0.56 9.65
CA PRO A 200 -5.13 1.57 8.75
C PRO A 200 -3.68 1.22 8.38
N ILE A 201 -3.17 1.90 7.36
CA ILE A 201 -1.72 2.05 7.16
C ILE A 201 -1.30 3.30 7.92
N ALA A 202 -0.53 3.14 9.00
CA ALA A 202 0.02 4.29 9.71
C ALA A 202 1.22 4.84 8.92
N VAL A 203 1.29 6.17 8.77
CA VAL A 203 2.34 6.88 8.03
C VAL A 203 3.12 7.77 8.98
N VAL A 204 4.41 7.48 9.14
CA VAL A 204 5.33 8.19 10.02
C VAL A 204 6.44 8.86 9.20
N ASN A 205 6.86 10.06 9.60
CA ASN A 205 7.91 10.84 8.94
C ASN A 205 7.63 11.12 7.44
N GLY A 206 6.39 10.96 6.98
CA GLY A 206 5.95 11.16 5.60
C GLY A 206 6.37 10.08 4.59
N ASN A 207 7.19 9.11 4.98
CA ASN A 207 7.64 8.02 4.10
C ASN A 207 7.64 6.60 4.70
N VAL A 208 7.47 6.44 6.02
CA VAL A 208 7.39 5.13 6.67
C VAL A 208 5.92 4.69 6.74
N HIS A 209 5.59 3.60 6.05
CA HIS A 209 4.26 3.02 5.98
C HIS A 209 4.26 1.71 6.77
N ILE A 210 3.49 1.66 7.85
CA ILE A 210 3.45 0.53 8.77
C ILE A 210 2.29 -0.40 8.38
N LEU A 211 2.60 -1.65 8.02
CA LEU A 211 1.62 -2.65 7.59
C LEU A 211 1.67 -3.91 8.48
N PRO A 212 0.55 -4.67 8.56
CA PRO A 212 0.50 -5.94 9.28
C PRO A 212 1.41 -7.02 8.66
N GLY A 213 1.89 -7.93 9.50
CA GLY A 213 2.65 -9.11 9.06
C GLY A 213 1.80 -10.18 8.38
N VAL A 214 0.49 -10.21 8.61
CA VAL A 214 -0.42 -11.20 8.01
C VAL A 214 -0.47 -11.00 6.48
N PRO A 215 -0.01 -11.97 5.66
CA PRO A 215 0.20 -11.74 4.22
C PRO A 215 -1.03 -11.24 3.47
N ARG A 216 -2.19 -11.86 3.69
CA ARG A 216 -3.44 -11.42 3.03
C ARG A 216 -3.84 -9.98 3.36
N LEU A 217 -3.54 -9.50 4.56
CA LEU A 217 -3.80 -8.11 4.93
C LEU A 217 -2.75 -7.18 4.33
N PHE A 218 -1.47 -7.56 4.42
CA PHE A 218 -0.36 -6.82 3.84
C PHE A 218 -0.59 -6.56 2.34
N GLU A 219 -0.84 -7.62 1.58
CA GLU A 219 -1.08 -7.56 0.13
C GLU A 219 -2.26 -6.65 -0.20
N ARG A 220 -3.38 -6.81 0.50
CA ARG A 220 -4.61 -6.05 0.24
C ARG A 220 -4.44 -4.56 0.55
N LEU A 221 -3.83 -4.24 1.68
CA LEU A 221 -3.54 -2.86 2.07
C LEU A 221 -2.57 -2.22 1.07
N LEU A 222 -1.52 -2.92 0.69
CA LEU A 222 -0.52 -2.42 -0.25
C LEU A 222 -1.13 -2.15 -1.64
N GLN A 223 -1.95 -3.06 -2.17
CA GLN A 223 -2.64 -2.84 -3.46
C GLN A 223 -3.54 -1.61 -3.41
N ASN A 224 -4.32 -1.46 -2.35
CA ASN A 224 -5.23 -0.33 -2.21
C ASN A 224 -4.50 0.98 -1.86
N LEU A 225 -3.22 0.94 -1.48
CA LEU A 225 -2.38 2.13 -1.32
C LEU A 225 -1.97 2.74 -2.66
N LYS A 226 -2.01 1.98 -3.76
CA LYS A 226 -1.56 2.42 -5.10
C LYS A 226 -2.11 3.79 -5.55
N PRO A 227 -3.40 4.14 -5.39
CA PRO A 227 -3.91 5.47 -5.78
C PRO A 227 -3.28 6.64 -5.02
N TYR A 228 -2.76 6.41 -3.82
CA TYR A 228 -2.04 7.41 -3.02
C TYR A 228 -0.58 7.57 -3.47
N LEU A 229 -0.01 6.53 -4.11
CA LEU A 229 1.36 6.53 -4.60
C LEU A 229 1.48 7.08 -6.02
N ILE A 230 0.52 6.77 -6.91
CA ILE A 230 0.53 7.18 -8.33
C ILE A 230 0.86 8.68 -8.51
N PRO A 231 0.23 9.62 -7.79
CA PRO A 231 0.52 11.05 -7.97
C PRO A 231 1.94 11.45 -7.58
N ARG A 232 2.66 10.60 -6.85
CA ARG A 232 4.03 10.81 -6.39
C ARG A 232 5.05 10.03 -7.21
N LEU A 233 4.62 9.21 -8.16
CA LEU A 233 5.55 8.47 -9.03
C LEU A 233 6.24 9.43 -9.99
N THR A 234 7.46 9.09 -10.37
CA THR A 234 8.25 9.80 -11.39
C THR A 234 7.66 9.67 -12.78
N ASP A 235 6.96 8.57 -13.03
CA ASP A 235 6.15 8.32 -14.21
C ASP A 235 4.66 8.46 -13.84
N PRO A 236 4.02 9.61 -14.14
CA PRO A 236 2.61 9.85 -13.79
C PRO A 236 1.65 8.90 -14.49
N GLU A 237 2.06 8.31 -15.62
CA GLU A 237 1.25 7.33 -16.34
C GLU A 237 1.30 5.94 -15.67
N GLY A 238 2.21 5.74 -14.72
CA GLY A 238 2.33 4.50 -13.93
C GLY A 238 2.60 3.28 -14.80
N LYS A 239 3.31 3.45 -15.92
CA LYS A 239 3.65 2.35 -16.85
C LYS A 239 4.58 1.34 -16.19
N GLY A 240 5.32 1.78 -15.18
CA GLY A 240 6.15 0.94 -14.32
C GLY A 240 7.41 0.44 -15.01
N THR A 241 7.99 -0.63 -14.47
CA THR A 241 9.17 -1.30 -15.05
C THR A 241 8.74 -2.45 -15.94
N PHE A 242 9.39 -2.59 -17.09
CA PHE A 242 9.19 -3.68 -18.03
C PHE A 242 10.30 -4.72 -17.90
N ARG A 243 9.95 -5.97 -18.22
CA ARG A 243 10.89 -7.09 -18.31
C ARG A 243 10.72 -7.78 -19.65
N LEU A 244 11.80 -7.85 -20.42
CA LEU A 244 11.92 -8.75 -21.56
C LEU A 244 12.69 -9.98 -21.13
N MET A 245 12.26 -11.15 -21.62
CA MET A 245 12.90 -12.43 -21.34
C MET A 245 13.14 -13.17 -22.65
N VAL A 246 14.39 -13.56 -22.90
CA VAL A 246 14.79 -14.32 -24.08
C VAL A 246 15.35 -15.65 -23.60
N SER A 247 14.68 -16.73 -23.96
CA SER A 247 15.11 -18.09 -23.63
C SER A 247 16.14 -18.54 -24.67
N THR A 248 17.34 -18.89 -24.21
CA THR A 248 18.49 -19.27 -25.05
C THR A 248 18.93 -20.72 -24.78
N PRO A 249 19.32 -21.50 -25.80
CA PRO A 249 19.94 -22.81 -25.59
C PRO A 249 21.42 -22.70 -25.18
N LEU A 250 22.01 -21.51 -25.24
CA LEU A 250 23.42 -21.31 -24.99
C LEU A 250 23.72 -21.32 -23.48
N PRO A 251 24.85 -21.88 -23.06
CA PRO A 251 25.29 -21.79 -21.67
C PRO A 251 25.64 -20.33 -21.32
N GLU A 252 25.57 -19.99 -20.03
CA GLU A 252 25.86 -18.64 -19.53
C GLU A 252 27.25 -18.13 -19.97
N SER A 253 28.27 -19.01 -19.94
CA SER A 253 29.62 -18.66 -20.37
C SER A 253 29.73 -18.25 -21.85
N ALA A 254 28.85 -18.76 -22.71
CA ALA A 254 28.84 -18.42 -24.13
C ALA A 254 28.16 -17.07 -24.41
N VAL A 255 27.17 -16.69 -23.61
CA VAL A 255 26.46 -15.41 -23.77
C VAL A 255 27.11 -14.27 -22.99
N ALA A 256 27.90 -14.56 -21.96
CA ALA A 256 28.49 -13.55 -21.06
C ALA A 256 29.25 -12.40 -21.77
N PRO A 257 30.09 -12.62 -22.80
CA PRO A 257 30.74 -11.52 -23.51
C PRO A 257 29.74 -10.56 -24.16
N TYR A 258 28.76 -11.10 -24.89
CA TYR A 258 27.70 -10.30 -25.50
C TYR A 258 26.87 -9.56 -24.46
N LEU A 259 26.51 -10.21 -23.35
CA LEU A 259 25.73 -9.56 -22.28
C LEU A 259 26.50 -8.40 -21.63
N THR A 260 27.83 -8.49 -21.57
CA THR A 260 28.68 -7.40 -21.06
C THR A 260 28.63 -6.18 -21.99
N GLU A 261 28.75 -6.41 -23.30
CA GLU A 261 28.64 -5.34 -24.31
C GLU A 261 27.24 -4.73 -24.32
N LEU A 262 26.21 -5.58 -24.28
CA LEU A 262 24.82 -5.14 -24.24
C LEU A 262 24.55 -4.32 -22.98
N ALA A 263 25.04 -4.75 -21.81
CA ALA A 263 24.89 -4.02 -20.55
C ALA A 263 25.48 -2.60 -20.66
N ALA A 264 26.70 -2.46 -21.18
CA ALA A 264 27.34 -1.15 -21.39
C ALA A 264 26.57 -0.27 -22.39
N LYS A 265 25.99 -0.87 -23.45
CA LYS A 265 25.19 -0.16 -24.45
C LYS A 265 23.87 0.38 -23.88
N VAL A 266 23.23 -0.36 -22.97
CA VAL A 266 21.89 -0.03 -22.47
C VAL A 266 21.88 0.67 -21.11
N GLU A 267 23.00 0.64 -20.38
CA GLU A 267 23.19 1.33 -19.09
C GLU A 267 22.84 2.82 -19.15
N PRO A 268 23.22 3.62 -20.18
CA PRO A 268 22.88 5.03 -20.24
C PRO A 268 21.36 5.31 -20.28
N ARG A 269 20.54 4.30 -20.61
CA ARG A 269 19.08 4.37 -20.57
C ARG A 269 18.47 3.74 -19.32
N GLY A 270 19.30 3.36 -18.35
CA GLY A 270 18.86 2.75 -17.09
C GLY A 270 18.33 1.32 -17.23
N ILE A 271 18.66 0.63 -18.32
CA ILE A 271 18.23 -0.76 -18.53
C ILE A 271 19.29 -1.68 -17.91
N LYS A 272 18.84 -2.67 -17.15
CA LYS A 272 19.68 -3.70 -16.54
C LYS A 272 19.59 -4.98 -17.37
N VAL A 273 20.73 -5.64 -17.57
CA VAL A 273 20.84 -6.92 -18.28
C VAL A 273 21.20 -8.00 -17.26
N GLY A 274 20.54 -9.15 -17.36
CA GLY A 274 20.81 -10.31 -16.50
C GLY A 274 20.73 -11.63 -17.26
N SER A 275 21.39 -12.65 -16.73
CA SER A 275 21.33 -14.04 -17.18
C SER A 275 21.02 -14.92 -15.98
N TYR A 276 20.12 -15.90 -16.16
CA TYR A 276 19.62 -16.76 -15.09
C TYR A 276 19.66 -18.23 -15.54
N PRO A 277 20.80 -18.92 -15.36
CA PRO A 277 20.87 -20.36 -15.59
C PRO A 277 19.97 -21.07 -14.59
N ARG A 278 19.30 -22.13 -15.03
CA ARG A 278 18.38 -22.88 -14.19
C ARG A 278 18.81 -24.33 -14.05
N TRP A 279 18.90 -24.78 -12.81
CA TRP A 279 19.30 -26.14 -12.49
C TRP A 279 18.29 -27.14 -13.05
N GLY A 280 18.78 -28.14 -13.79
CA GLY A 280 17.94 -29.17 -14.40
C GLY A 280 17.19 -28.74 -15.67
N LYS A 281 17.30 -27.49 -16.11
CA LYS A 281 16.71 -27.01 -17.38
C LYS A 281 17.80 -26.90 -18.46
N LYS A 282 17.40 -27.15 -19.71
CA LYS A 282 18.31 -27.12 -20.87
C LYS A 282 18.55 -25.72 -21.43
N ARG A 283 17.77 -24.73 -20.99
CA ARG A 283 17.79 -23.36 -21.52
C ARG A 283 18.08 -22.37 -20.41
N ASN A 284 18.86 -21.34 -20.74
CA ASN A 284 19.12 -20.18 -19.91
C ASN A 284 18.14 -19.05 -20.28
N THR A 285 17.86 -18.14 -19.37
CA THR A 285 17.03 -16.96 -19.62
C THR A 285 17.86 -15.69 -19.52
N VAL A 286 17.94 -14.95 -20.63
CA VAL A 286 18.48 -13.59 -20.67
C VAL A 286 17.35 -12.61 -20.41
N THR A 287 17.59 -11.61 -19.58
CA THR A 287 16.58 -10.60 -19.22
C THR A 287 17.08 -9.20 -19.42
N LEU A 288 16.19 -8.34 -19.92
CA LEU A 288 16.38 -6.89 -19.93
C LEU A 288 15.29 -6.27 -19.07
N VAL A 289 15.66 -5.35 -18.18
CA VAL A 289 14.75 -4.71 -17.24
C VAL A 289 14.94 -3.20 -17.28
N GLY A 290 13.88 -2.44 -17.54
CA GLY A 290 13.93 -0.98 -17.60
C GLY A 290 12.57 -0.34 -17.84
N THR A 291 12.53 0.98 -17.96
CA THR A 291 11.28 1.76 -18.13
C THR A 291 11.01 2.17 -19.58
N ASP A 292 12.04 2.20 -20.44
CA ASP A 292 11.92 2.53 -21.87
C ASP A 292 11.51 1.29 -22.69
N LYS A 293 10.21 0.96 -22.66
CA LYS A 293 9.67 -0.20 -23.38
C LYS A 293 9.97 -0.15 -24.88
N ALA A 294 9.84 1.00 -25.52
CA ALA A 294 10.01 1.12 -26.96
C ALA A 294 11.44 0.82 -27.39
N TYR A 295 12.42 1.31 -26.63
CA TYR A 295 13.83 0.97 -26.89
C TYR A 295 14.12 -0.49 -26.57
N MET A 296 13.60 -1.02 -25.45
CA MET A 296 13.72 -2.44 -25.12
C MET A 296 13.17 -3.34 -26.23
N ASP A 297 11.98 -3.03 -26.76
CA ASP A 297 11.37 -3.76 -27.88
C ASP A 297 12.25 -3.70 -29.14
N SER A 298 12.95 -2.58 -29.39
CA SER A 298 13.88 -2.44 -30.53
C SER A 298 15.11 -3.36 -30.44
N LEU A 299 15.48 -3.78 -29.22
CA LEU A 299 16.63 -4.66 -28.98
C LEU A 299 16.29 -6.15 -29.11
N VAL A 300 14.99 -6.51 -29.15
CA VAL A 300 14.56 -7.92 -29.12
C VAL A 300 15.25 -8.74 -30.21
N LYS A 301 15.21 -8.27 -31.46
CA LYS A 301 15.79 -8.99 -32.60
C LYS A 301 17.30 -9.17 -32.47
N GLU A 302 18.01 -8.12 -32.06
CA GLU A 302 19.47 -8.16 -31.82
C GLU A 302 19.81 -9.17 -30.72
N VAL A 303 19.06 -9.17 -29.62
CA VAL A 303 19.27 -10.11 -28.52
C VAL A 303 18.98 -11.54 -28.96
N GLU A 304 17.85 -11.80 -29.62
CA GLU A 304 17.49 -13.15 -30.12
C GLU A 304 18.57 -13.73 -31.04
N GLU A 305 19.10 -12.92 -31.97
CA GLU A 305 20.15 -13.35 -32.91
C GLU A 305 21.47 -13.68 -32.18
N ASN A 306 21.95 -12.79 -31.30
CA ASN A 306 23.23 -12.98 -30.60
C ASN A 306 23.21 -14.12 -29.58
N VAL A 307 22.05 -14.39 -28.96
CA VAL A 307 21.91 -15.48 -27.98
C VAL A 307 21.27 -16.74 -28.59
N GLN A 308 20.97 -16.76 -29.89
CA GLN A 308 20.25 -17.85 -30.56
C GLN A 308 18.96 -18.24 -29.80
N GLY A 309 18.28 -17.23 -29.27
CA GLY A 309 17.15 -17.38 -28.36
C GLY A 309 15.81 -17.06 -28.99
N LYS A 310 14.77 -17.13 -28.17
CA LYS A 310 13.41 -16.70 -28.51
C LYS A 310 12.81 -15.93 -27.34
N LEU A 311 12.08 -14.86 -27.65
CA LEU A 311 11.30 -14.12 -26.67
C LEU A 311 10.26 -15.04 -26.01
N VAL A 312 10.17 -14.97 -24.68
CA VAL A 312 9.22 -15.74 -23.87
C VAL A 312 8.50 -14.84 -22.87
N THR A 313 7.27 -15.21 -22.52
CA THR A 313 6.44 -14.54 -21.52
C THR A 313 6.63 -15.12 -20.12
N LYS A 314 7.12 -16.36 -20.04
CA LYS A 314 7.48 -17.07 -18.81
C LYS A 314 8.79 -17.81 -19.03
N GLU A 315 9.60 -17.93 -17.98
CA GLU A 315 10.93 -18.53 -18.08
C GLU A 315 10.88 -19.98 -18.62
N ASP A 316 9.87 -20.78 -18.25
CA ASP A 316 9.72 -22.20 -18.68
C ASP A 316 8.98 -22.41 -20.01
N GLU A 317 8.59 -21.35 -20.72
CA GLU A 317 7.66 -21.46 -21.86
C GLU A 317 8.16 -22.41 -22.98
N LEU A 318 9.48 -22.50 -23.16
CA LEU A 318 10.12 -23.32 -24.19
C LEU A 318 10.88 -24.53 -23.63
N ASP A 319 10.77 -24.78 -22.32
CA ASP A 319 11.35 -25.97 -21.72
C ASP A 319 10.44 -27.17 -21.98
N VAL A 320 11.06 -28.30 -22.34
CA VAL A 320 10.34 -29.58 -22.42
C VAL A 320 9.90 -29.94 -21.00
N PRO A 321 8.64 -30.38 -20.78
CA PRO A 321 8.19 -30.86 -19.47
C PRO A 321 9.16 -31.94 -18.99
N SER A 322 9.67 -31.79 -17.76
CA SER A 322 10.56 -32.79 -17.19
C SER A 322 9.73 -33.89 -16.54
N ASP A 323 10.20 -35.15 -16.56
CA ASP A 323 9.55 -36.26 -15.83
C ASP A 323 9.47 -35.99 -14.31
N SER A 324 10.29 -35.08 -13.78
CA SER A 324 10.22 -34.60 -12.40
C SER A 324 9.05 -33.66 -12.09
N ASP A 325 8.41 -33.06 -13.09
CA ASP A 325 7.26 -32.16 -12.90
C ASP A 325 5.94 -32.94 -12.67
N GLN A 326 5.94 -34.27 -12.84
CA GLN A 326 4.78 -35.15 -12.59
C GLN A 326 4.70 -35.71 -11.16
N VAL A 327 5.72 -35.50 -10.31
CA VAL A 327 5.81 -36.15 -8.99
C VAL A 327 5.20 -35.29 -7.86
N PHE A 328 4.91 -34.00 -8.10
CA PHE A 328 4.32 -33.10 -7.09
C PHE A 328 2.83 -32.78 -7.30
N SER A 329 2.12 -33.52 -8.15
CA SER A 329 0.67 -33.37 -8.36
C SER A 329 -0.15 -34.57 -7.86
N GLN A 330 0.13 -35.05 -6.64
CA GLN A 330 -0.79 -35.85 -5.85
C GLN A 330 -0.94 -35.24 -4.46
#